data_AF-A0A1E1WRQ3-F1
#
_entry.id   AF-A0A1E1WRQ3-F1
#
_cell.length_a   1.000
_cell.length_b   1.000
_cell.length_c   1.000
_cell.angle_alpha   90.00
_cell.angle_beta   90.00
_cell.angle_gamma   90.00
#
_symmetry.space_group_name_H-M   'P 1'
#
loop_
_entity.id
_entity.type
_entity.pdbx_description
1 polymer ?
#
loop_
_entity_poly.entity_id
_entity_poly.type
_entity_poly.pdbx_seq_one_letter_code
_entity_poly.pdbx_strand_id
1 'polypeptide(L)'
;MASDDDYEDSNPVAEEKVLKDLIKKRGIEKCKLTLFKKFLTKLDPKSLSAENYLDLELRVEKLSLLITKFESLQDKIETLTTNIEQELVERESFENGFYESMAKAK
;
A
#
# COMPACT_ATOMS: atom_id res chain seq x y z
N MET A 1 33.18 3.72 36.41
CA MET A 1 32.01 2.98 36.94
C MET A 1 30.78 3.56 36.27
N ALA A 2 30.00 2.68 35.63
CA ALA A 2 28.65 2.83 35.09
C ALA A 2 28.32 4.04 34.19
N SER A 3 28.01 3.66 32.95
CA SER A 3 27.34 4.35 31.87
C SER A 3 25.87 4.66 32.17
N ASP A 4 25.25 5.30 31.17
CA ASP A 4 23.82 5.28 30.85
C ASP A 4 22.96 6.36 31.51
N ASP A 5 22.68 7.41 30.72
CA ASP A 5 21.29 7.85 30.47
C ASP A 5 21.31 8.92 29.36
N ASP A 6 21.65 8.49 28.14
CA ASP A 6 21.18 9.17 26.93
C ASP A 6 19.68 8.83 26.79
N TYR A 7 18.85 9.52 27.58
CA TYR A 7 17.40 9.51 27.39
C TYR A 7 17.13 10.25 26.08
N GLU A 8 17.11 9.52 24.96
CA GLU A 8 16.55 10.02 23.71
C GLU A 8 15.11 10.45 24.01
N ASP A 9 14.89 11.76 24.02
CA ASP A 9 13.59 12.41 24.12
C ASP A 9 12.78 12.08 22.85
N SER A 10 12.24 10.86 22.79
CA SER A 10 11.28 10.46 21.77
C SER A 10 10.00 11.27 22.01
N ASN A 11 9.88 12.41 21.32
CA ASN A 11 8.71 13.28 21.43
C ASN A 11 7.45 12.56 20.91
N PRO A 12 6.56 12.08 21.79
CA PRO A 12 5.44 11.22 21.39
C PRO A 12 4.42 11.96 20.51
N VAL A 13 4.36 13.29 20.62
CA VAL A 13 3.48 14.14 19.81
C VAL A 13 3.93 14.20 18.34
N ALA A 14 5.25 14.13 18.11
CA ALA A 14 5.80 14.12 16.76
C ALA A 14 5.52 12.80 16.05
N GLU A 15 5.65 11.67 16.76
CA GLU A 15 5.38 10.33 16.25
C GLU A 15 3.91 10.13 15.88
N GLU A 16 2.98 10.61 16.72
CA GLU A 16 1.55 10.52 16.42
C GLU A 16 1.17 11.28 15.14
N LYS A 17 1.78 12.45 14.91
CA LYS A 17 1.57 13.23 13.68
C LYS A 17 2.13 12.49 12.47
N VAL A 18 3.32 11.92 12.58
CA VAL A 18 3.96 11.13 11.53
C VAL A 18 3.09 9.92 11.18
N LEU A 19 2.60 9.19 12.19
CA LEU A 19 1.70 8.05 12.02
C LEU A 19 0.43 8.43 11.25
N LYS A 20 -0.23 9.52 11.63
CA LYS A 20 -1.43 10.03 10.92
C LYS A 20 -1.14 10.34 9.45
N ASP A 21 0.02 10.92 9.15
CA ASP A 21 0.40 11.25 7.78
C ASP A 21 0.78 10.01 6.96
N LEU A 22 1.40 9.01 7.58
CA LEU A 22 1.67 7.71 6.95
C LEU A 22 0.36 6.97 6.60
N ILE A 23 -0.61 6.94 7.51
CA ILE A 23 -1.93 6.32 7.28
C ILE A 23 -2.64 7.00 6.10
N LYS A 24 -2.61 8.33 6.02
CA LYS A 24 -3.15 9.07 4.86
C LYS A 24 -2.45 8.67 3.55
N LYS A 25 -1.11 8.59 3.55
CA LYS A 25 -0.33 8.18 2.39
C LYS A 25 -0.67 6.75 1.97
N ARG A 26 -0.81 5.82 2.92
CA ARG A 26 -1.28 4.45 2.64
C ARG A 26 -2.65 4.46 2.00
N GLY A 27 -3.57 5.28 2.51
CA GLY A 27 -4.91 5.48 1.92
C GLY A 27 -4.86 5.87 0.44
N ILE A 28 -3.93 6.73 0.03
CA ILE A 28 -3.74 7.11 -1.38
C ILE A 28 -3.33 5.89 -2.23
N GLU A 29 -2.44 5.05 -1.73
CA GLU A 29 -2.03 3.82 -2.44
C GLU A 29 -3.19 2.81 -2.53
N LYS A 30 -4.01 2.65 -1.48
CA LYS A 30 -5.28 1.89 -1.51
C LYS A 30 -6.25 2.40 -2.58
N CYS A 31 -6.37 3.71 -2.74
CA CYS A 31 -7.21 4.31 -3.78
C CYS A 31 -6.71 3.96 -5.20
N LYS A 32 -5.39 3.93 -5.43
CA LYS A 32 -4.83 3.54 -6.73
C LYS A 32 -5.15 2.09 -7.08
N LEU A 33 -5.01 1.18 -6.11
CA LEU A 33 -5.42 -0.22 -6.30
C LEU A 33 -6.92 -0.32 -6.61
N THR A 34 -7.76 0.46 -5.92
CA THR A 34 -9.21 0.51 -6.18
C THR A 34 -9.53 0.98 -7.60
N LEU A 35 -8.83 2.01 -8.09
CA LEU A 35 -8.99 2.49 -9.46
C LEU A 35 -8.58 1.44 -10.49
N PHE A 36 -7.51 0.69 -10.22
CA PHE A 36 -7.08 -0.41 -11.08
C PHE A 36 -8.11 -1.55 -11.11
N LYS A 37 -8.63 -1.96 -9.95
CA LYS A 37 -9.72 -2.94 -9.87
C LYS A 37 -10.94 -2.50 -10.70
N LYS A 38 -11.35 -1.24 -10.58
CA LYS A 38 -12.45 -0.65 -11.38
C LYS A 38 -12.16 -0.60 -12.88
N PHE A 39 -10.89 -0.52 -13.27
CA PHE A 39 -10.51 -0.61 -14.68
C PHE A 39 -10.67 -2.06 -15.17
N LEU A 40 -10.16 -3.04 -14.43
CA LEU A 40 -10.28 -4.46 -14.79
C LEU A 40 -11.75 -4.90 -14.93
N THR A 41 -12.66 -4.39 -14.10
CA THR A 41 -14.10 -4.73 -14.22
C THR A 41 -14.76 -4.24 -15.51
N LYS A 42 -14.13 -3.31 -16.24
CA LYS A 42 -14.64 -2.79 -17.52
C LYS A 42 -14.09 -3.56 -18.71
N LEU A 43 -13.07 -4.39 -18.51
CA LEU A 43 -12.49 -5.20 -19.57
C LEU A 43 -13.33 -6.46 -19.74
N ASP A 44 -13.64 -6.80 -20.99
CA ASP A 44 -14.16 -8.11 -21.35
C ASP A 44 -13.00 -8.96 -21.91
N PRO A 45 -12.54 -10.00 -21.19
CA PRO A 45 -11.45 -10.85 -21.64
C PRO A 45 -11.68 -11.50 -23.01
N LYS A 46 -12.94 -11.62 -23.45
CA LYS A 46 -13.30 -12.24 -24.74
C LYS A 46 -13.24 -11.27 -25.92
N SER A 47 -13.12 -9.96 -25.67
CA SER A 47 -13.19 -8.92 -26.70
C SER A 47 -12.20 -7.77 -26.48
N LEU A 48 -11.00 -8.08 -25.97
CA LEU A 48 -9.93 -7.09 -25.81
C LEU A 48 -9.40 -6.60 -27.17
N SER A 49 -9.50 -5.30 -27.41
CA SER A 49 -8.80 -4.63 -28.51
C SER A 49 -7.30 -4.52 -28.21
N ALA A 50 -6.50 -4.29 -29.25
CA ALA A 50 -5.06 -4.03 -29.09
C ALA A 50 -4.78 -2.79 -28.21
N GLU A 51 -5.63 -1.75 -28.31
CA GLU A 51 -5.54 -0.55 -27.46
C GLU A 51 -5.79 -0.87 -25.98
N ASN A 52 -6.78 -1.73 -25.68
CA ASN A 52 -7.05 -2.16 -24.32
C ASN A 52 -5.90 -2.99 -23.74
N TYR A 53 -5.24 -3.80 -24.58
CA TYR A 53 -4.07 -4.57 -24.17
C TYR A 53 -2.89 -3.65 -23.81
N LEU A 54 -2.61 -2.65 -24.65
CA LEU A 54 -1.57 -1.65 -24.38
C LEU A 54 -1.87 -0.83 -23.11
N ASP A 55 -3.10 -0.37 -22.90
CA ASP A 55 -3.47 0.35 -21.66
C ASP A 55 -3.37 -0.57 -20.42
N LEU A 56 -3.72 -1.85 -20.56
CA LEU A 56 -3.57 -2.84 -19.49
C LEU A 56 -2.10 -3.03 -19.11
N GLU A 57 -1.20 -3.22 -20.09
CA GLU A 57 0.25 -3.36 -19.86
C GLU A 57 0.82 -2.15 -19.12
N LEU A 58 0.56 -0.94 -19.60
CA LEU A 58 1.02 0.30 -18.96
C LEU A 58 0.53 0.43 -17.51
N ARG A 59 -0.71 0.00 -17.23
CA ARG A 59 -1.25 0.03 -15.87
C ARG A 59 -0.66 -1.05 -14.98
N VAL A 60 -0.36 -2.24 -15.51
CA VAL A 60 0.30 -3.34 -14.78
C VAL A 60 1.72 -2.93 -14.38
N GLU A 61 2.47 -2.28 -15.27
CA GLU A 61 3.80 -1.73 -14.95
C GLU A 61 3.71 -0.72 -13.81
N LYS A 62 2.76 0.22 -13.90
CA LYS A 62 2.54 1.21 -12.84
C LYS A 62 2.09 0.58 -11.52
N LEU A 63 1.26 -0.46 -11.57
CA LEU A 63 0.80 -1.16 -10.37
C LEU A 63 1.93 -1.96 -9.71
N SER A 64 2.88 -2.48 -10.48
CA SER A 64 4.02 -3.21 -9.92
C SER A 64 4.87 -2.35 -8.97
N LEU A 65 4.90 -1.03 -9.16
CA LEU A 65 5.55 -0.08 -8.24
C LEU A 65 4.71 0.24 -7.00
N LEU A 66 3.40 -0.03 -7.06
CA LEU A 66 2.45 0.28 -5.99
C LEU A 66 2.71 -0.56 -4.74
N ILE A 67 3.01 -1.85 -4.92
CA ILE A 67 3.20 -2.79 -3.80
C ILE A 67 4.37 -2.38 -2.92
N THR A 68 5.54 -2.10 -3.52
CA THR A 68 6.74 -1.65 -2.78
C THR A 68 6.49 -0.35 -2.02
N LYS A 69 5.69 0.57 -2.61
CA LYS A 69 5.35 1.83 -1.93
C LYS A 69 4.39 1.60 -0.76
N PHE A 70 3.42 0.70 -0.92
CA PHE A 70 2.53 0.31 0.16
C PHE A 70 3.32 -0.36 1.30
N GLU A 71 4.15 -1.36 1.01
CA GLU A 71 4.98 -2.08 1.97
C GLU A 71 5.83 -1.09 2.79
N SER A 72 6.55 -0.18 2.12
CA SER A 72 7.36 0.82 2.82
C SER A 72 6.57 1.75 3.75
N LEU A 73 5.31 2.06 3.41
CA LEU A 73 4.43 2.85 4.27
C LEU A 73 3.90 2.00 5.43
N GLN A 74 3.53 0.76 5.15
CA GLN A 74 2.96 -0.17 6.12
C GLN A 74 4.00 -0.55 7.18
N ASP A 75 5.24 -0.86 6.78
CA ASP A 75 6.35 -1.15 7.71
C ASP A 75 6.55 0.00 8.70
N LYS A 76 6.53 1.25 8.21
CA LYS A 76 6.69 2.44 9.07
C LYS A 76 5.51 2.65 10.02
N ILE A 77 4.30 2.34 9.56
CA ILE A 77 3.11 2.39 10.42
C ILE A 77 3.23 1.35 11.53
N GLU A 78 3.62 0.11 11.19
CA GLU A 78 3.82 -1.00 12.12
C GLU A 78 4.90 -0.70 13.17
N THR A 79 5.92 0.10 12.84
CA THR A 79 6.92 0.55 13.82
C THR A 79 6.42 1.63 14.78
N LEU A 80 5.34 2.36 14.46
CA LEU A 80 4.87 3.53 15.21
C LEU A 80 3.52 3.31 15.91
N THR A 81 2.77 2.28 15.52
CA THR A 81 1.43 2.01 16.06
C THR A 81 1.51 1.07 17.26
N THR A 82 0.54 1.20 18.17
CA THR A 82 0.31 0.24 19.26
C THR A 82 -0.69 -0.84 18.86
N ASN A 83 -1.44 -0.66 17.76
CA ASN A 83 -2.48 -1.58 17.31
C ASN A 83 -2.01 -2.44 16.13
N ILE A 84 -1.06 -3.34 16.39
CA ILE A 84 -0.47 -4.21 15.34
C ILE A 84 -1.51 -5.14 14.69
N GLU A 85 -2.50 -5.61 15.43
CA GLU A 85 -3.54 -6.50 14.89
C GLU A 85 -4.35 -5.83 13.77
N GLN A 86 -4.73 -4.56 13.96
CA GLN A 86 -5.41 -3.79 12.92
C GLN A 86 -4.51 -3.61 11.69
N GLU A 87 -3.21 -3.41 11.89
CA GLU A 87 -2.25 -3.21 10.82
C GLU A 87 -2.00 -4.48 10.00
N LEU A 88 -2.01 -5.66 10.64
CA LEU A 88 -1.98 -6.94 9.93
C LEU A 88 -3.20 -7.13 9.03
N VAL A 89 -4.40 -6.76 9.51
CA VAL A 89 -5.63 -6.82 8.69
C VAL A 89 -5.55 -5.87 7.49
N GLU A 90 -5.01 -4.66 7.69
CA GLU A 90 -4.81 -3.69 6.61
C GLU A 90 -3.83 -4.20 5.54
N ARG A 91 -2.72 -4.82 5.98
CA ARG A 91 -1.74 -5.44 5.10
C ARG A 91 -2.34 -6.58 4.29
N GLU A 92 -2.94 -7.56 4.95
CA GLU A 92 -3.56 -8.72 4.30
C GLU A 92 -4.62 -8.28 3.28
N SER A 93 -5.50 -7.35 3.65
CA SER A 93 -6.55 -6.83 2.77
C SER A 93 -5.98 -6.19 1.51
N PHE A 94 -4.92 -5.40 1.63
CA PHE A 94 -4.28 -4.75 0.49
C PHE A 94 -3.53 -5.75 -0.39
N GLU A 95 -2.70 -6.61 0.20
CA GLU A 95 -1.86 -7.58 -0.52
C GLU A 95 -2.71 -8.59 -1.29
N ASN A 96 -3.72 -9.18 -0.65
CA ASN A 96 -4.67 -10.07 -1.33
C ASN A 96 -5.33 -9.34 -2.51
N GLY A 97 -5.79 -8.11 -2.26
CA GLY A 97 -6.39 -7.29 -3.30
C GLY A 97 -5.44 -6.96 -4.46
N PHE A 98 -4.17 -6.74 -4.18
CA PHE A 98 -3.14 -6.47 -5.19
C PHE A 98 -2.87 -7.72 -6.02
N TYR A 99 -2.53 -8.84 -5.39
CA TYR A 99 -2.18 -10.08 -6.07
C TYR A 99 -3.35 -10.65 -6.88
N GLU A 100 -4.58 -10.59 -6.37
CA GLU A 100 -5.78 -10.94 -7.14
C GLU A 100 -5.94 -10.07 -8.40
N SER A 101 -5.67 -8.76 -8.29
CA SER A 101 -5.80 -7.84 -9.42
C SER A 101 -4.71 -8.09 -10.46
N MET A 102 -3.47 -8.35 -10.02
CA MET A 102 -2.35 -8.69 -10.90
C MET A 102 -2.58 -10.02 -11.61
N ALA A 103 -3.12 -11.03 -10.91
CA ALA A 103 -3.45 -12.33 -11.50
C ALA A 103 -4.57 -12.24 -12.54
N LYS A 104 -5.53 -11.32 -12.38
CA LYS A 104 -6.58 -11.06 -13.39
C LYS A 104 -6.07 -10.28 -14.61
N ALA A 105 -4.97 -9.55 -14.45
CA ALA A 105 -4.41 -8.67 -15.47
C ALA A 105 -3.34 -9.35 -16.34
N LYS A 106 -2.81 -10.49 -15.89
CA LYS A 106 -1.83 -11.32 -16.60
C LYS A 106 -2.51 -12.54 -17.22
#